data_AF-A0A4Y9ZVX1-F1
#
_entry.id   AF-A0A4Y9ZVX1-F1
#
_cell.length_a   1.000
_cell.length_b   1.000
_cell.length_c   1.000
_cell.angle_alpha   90.00
_cell.angle_beta   90.00
_cell.angle_gamma   90.00
#
_symmetry.space_group_name_H-M   'P 1'
#
loop_
_entity.id
_entity.type
_entity.pdbx_description
1 polymer ?
#
loop_
_entity_poly.entity_id
_entity_poly.type
_entity_poly.pdbx_seq_one_letter_code
_entity_poly.pdbx_strand_id
1 'polypeptide(L)'
;MLGFPLPAGATLWANHPRSEGLRSTYGFVLEAEQAALSKFEGPSVSTERTALHNLNVVCARLVGYLILEPLNDVAQSYVLNEVKSFHQWYGTSEGALNAAIYELGLFYVNHYVRPFKKYRGCTPPQSGRDTPRLSFDKKQEYAKEFLKSTPTSLAEAKCTALIRDNHRCMVSGKYDINSVRFIQELKLEAIAANAGACCTQCCHIISDSTNMDPSSAKEACQFYRFHFVVKSHPLVISAPLRLLFGLSWPTLARPAS
;
A
#
# COMPACT_ATOMS: atom_id res chain seq x y z
N MET A 1 -12.43 -6.53 25.49
CA MET A 1 -11.62 -5.35 25.09
C MET A 1 -10.16 -5.78 25.06
N LEU A 2 -9.57 -5.95 23.87
CA LEU A 2 -8.13 -6.22 23.75
C LEU A 2 -7.41 -4.88 23.59
N GLY A 3 -6.98 -4.30 24.71
CA GLY A 3 -6.09 -3.15 24.72
C GLY A 3 -4.69 -3.60 24.31
N PHE A 4 -4.22 -3.18 23.14
CA PHE A 4 -2.82 -3.34 22.78
C PHE A 4 -2.00 -2.35 23.63
N PRO A 5 -0.98 -2.80 24.39
CA PRO A 5 -0.10 -1.90 25.10
C PRO A 5 0.67 -1.04 24.11
N LEU A 6 0.67 0.27 24.34
CA LEU A 6 1.51 1.23 23.59
C LEU A 6 2.98 0.82 23.74
N PRO A 7 3.79 0.82 22.67
CA PRO A 7 5.19 0.44 22.74
C PRO A 7 5.99 1.42 23.62
N ALA A 8 6.84 0.87 24.49
CA ALA A 8 7.62 1.59 25.51
C ALA A 8 8.75 2.52 24.96
N GLY A 9 8.71 2.88 23.68
CA GLY A 9 9.71 3.72 23.00
C GLY A 9 9.25 5.16 22.69
N ALA A 10 8.10 5.59 23.23
CA ALA A 10 7.46 6.87 22.86
C ALA A 10 8.18 8.15 23.34
N THR A 11 9.27 8.05 24.10
CA THR A 11 9.96 9.23 24.66
C THR A 11 10.91 9.93 23.69
N LEU A 12 11.29 9.32 22.57
CA LEU A 12 12.18 9.96 21.58
C LEU A 12 11.47 11.01 20.70
N TRP A 13 10.14 11.07 20.73
CA TRP A 13 9.32 11.93 19.86
C TRP A 13 8.77 13.20 20.53
N ALA A 14 9.12 13.44 21.80
CA ALA A 14 8.58 14.54 22.58
C ALA A 14 9.05 15.94 22.14
N ASN A 15 10.07 16.02 21.26
CA ASN A 15 10.72 17.29 20.91
C ASN A 15 10.38 17.84 19.53
N HIS A 16 9.58 17.16 18.71
CA HIS A 16 9.04 17.79 17.51
C HIS A 16 7.79 18.58 17.90
N PRO A 17 7.76 19.92 17.70
CA PRO A 17 6.54 20.69 17.88
C PRO A 17 5.51 20.13 16.89
N ARG A 18 4.58 19.31 17.39
CA ARG A 18 3.53 18.72 16.57
C ARG A 18 2.75 19.86 15.97
N SER A 19 2.80 19.98 14.65
CA SER A 19 2.08 21.03 13.94
C SER A 19 0.59 20.93 14.30
N GLU A 20 -0.04 22.07 14.55
CA GLU A 20 -1.47 22.14 14.90
C GLU A 20 -2.35 21.41 13.87
N GLY A 21 -1.92 21.45 12.60
CA GLY A 21 -2.56 20.72 11.50
C GLY A 21 -2.53 19.19 11.63
N LEU A 22 -1.56 18.61 12.33
CA LEU A 22 -1.53 17.17 12.58
C LEU A 22 -2.64 16.78 13.56
N ARG A 23 -2.80 17.56 14.64
CA ARG A 23 -3.78 17.27 15.70
C ARG A 23 -5.22 17.35 15.17
N SER A 24 -5.53 18.36 14.37
CA SER A 24 -6.86 18.50 13.78
C SER A 24 -7.15 17.39 12.77
N THR A 25 -6.19 17.06 11.90
CA THR A 25 -6.38 16.01 10.88
C THR A 25 -6.53 14.62 11.48
N TYR A 26 -5.76 14.32 12.55
CA TYR A 26 -5.88 13.07 13.28
C TYR A 26 -7.25 12.93 13.97
N GLY A 27 -7.86 14.04 14.38
CA GLY A 27 -9.22 14.07 14.95
C GLY A 27 -10.25 13.39 14.04
N PHE A 28 -10.23 13.70 12.74
CA PHE A 28 -11.14 13.08 11.77
C PHE A 28 -10.97 11.56 11.66
N VAL A 29 -9.72 11.07 11.73
CA VAL A 29 -9.43 9.63 11.68
C VAL A 29 -9.87 8.92 12.95
N LEU A 30 -9.70 9.58 14.10
CA LEU A 30 -10.16 9.06 15.39
C LEU A 30 -11.69 8.99 15.45
N GLU A 31 -12.39 10.00 14.96
CA GLU A 31 -13.86 9.99 14.82
C GLU A 31 -14.32 8.84 13.91
N ALA A 32 -13.65 8.64 12.77
CA ALA A 32 -13.93 7.49 11.89
C ALA A 32 -13.71 6.15 12.60
N GLU A 33 -12.63 5.99 13.37
CA GLU A 33 -12.41 4.77 14.17
C GLU A 33 -13.53 4.54 15.19
N GLN A 34 -13.93 5.59 15.92
CA GLN A 34 -15.01 5.52 16.91
C GLN A 34 -16.36 5.19 16.26
N ALA A 35 -16.66 5.80 15.12
CA ALA A 35 -17.85 5.54 14.33
C ALA A 35 -17.85 4.14 13.70
N ALA A 36 -16.67 3.58 13.40
CA ALA A 36 -16.55 2.17 13.09
C ALA A 36 -16.98 1.37 14.32
N LEU A 37 -16.29 1.50 15.46
CA LEU A 37 -16.50 0.71 16.68
C LEU A 37 -17.94 0.74 17.21
N SER A 38 -18.60 1.90 17.23
CA SER A 38 -19.95 2.06 17.78
C SER A 38 -21.02 1.26 17.02
N LYS A 39 -20.80 0.98 15.73
CA LYS A 39 -21.75 0.19 14.90
C LYS A 39 -21.75 -1.30 15.23
N PHE A 40 -20.89 -1.78 16.13
CA PHE A 40 -20.77 -3.20 16.48
C PHE A 40 -21.80 -3.67 17.52
N GLU A 41 -22.40 -2.77 18.29
CA GLU A 41 -23.11 -3.14 19.53
C GLU A 41 -24.54 -3.71 19.31
N GLY A 42 -24.87 -4.15 18.10
CA GLY A 42 -26.18 -4.72 17.74
C GLY A 42 -26.26 -6.26 17.88
N PRO A 43 -27.23 -6.82 18.62
CA PRO A 43 -27.39 -8.27 18.76
C PRO A 43 -28.09 -8.87 17.53
N SER A 44 -27.32 -9.30 16.52
CA SER A 44 -27.67 -10.25 15.42
C SER A 44 -27.06 -9.87 14.06
N VAL A 45 -25.74 -9.63 14.01
CA VAL A 45 -25.07 -9.22 12.77
C VAL A 45 -24.51 -10.45 12.03
N SER A 46 -24.84 -10.59 10.75
CA SER A 46 -24.30 -11.63 9.86
C SER A 46 -22.76 -11.60 9.81
N THR A 47 -22.13 -12.76 9.59
CA THR A 47 -20.67 -12.92 9.51
C THR A 47 -20.00 -11.91 8.57
N GLU A 48 -20.62 -11.62 7.43
CA GLU A 48 -20.10 -10.68 6.43
C GLU A 48 -20.07 -9.24 6.94
N ARG A 49 -21.12 -8.79 7.63
CA ARG A 49 -21.18 -7.43 8.20
C ARG A 49 -20.14 -7.26 9.32
N THR A 50 -19.92 -8.30 10.12
CA THR A 50 -18.85 -8.33 11.12
C THR A 50 -17.47 -8.21 10.48
N ALA A 51 -17.22 -8.92 9.38
CA ALA A 51 -15.95 -8.83 8.65
C ALA A 51 -15.71 -7.42 8.07
N LEU A 52 -16.73 -6.82 7.44
CA LEU A 52 -16.64 -5.46 6.90
C LEU A 52 -16.39 -4.42 8.00
N HIS A 53 -17.08 -4.55 9.14
CA HIS A 53 -16.88 -3.69 10.28
C HIS A 53 -15.44 -3.77 10.82
N ASN A 54 -14.94 -4.98 11.04
CA ASN A 54 -13.56 -5.20 11.48
C ASN A 54 -12.54 -4.61 10.49
N LEU A 55 -12.83 -4.71 9.19
CA LEU A 55 -12.01 -4.10 8.15
C LEU A 55 -11.99 -2.58 8.27
N ASN A 56 -13.14 -1.92 8.50
CA ASN A 56 -13.21 -0.47 8.67
C ASN A 56 -12.38 0.01 9.87
N VAL A 57 -12.46 -0.70 11.01
CA VAL A 57 -11.63 -0.40 12.19
C VAL A 57 -10.14 -0.51 11.86
N VAL A 58 -9.74 -1.58 11.16
CA VAL A 58 -8.34 -1.78 10.73
C VAL A 58 -7.90 -0.68 9.78
N CYS A 59 -8.74 -0.29 8.82
CA CYS A 59 -8.45 0.77 7.85
C CYS A 59 -8.25 2.12 8.54
N ALA A 60 -9.17 2.52 9.42
CA ALA A 60 -9.05 3.78 10.17
C ALA A 60 -7.79 3.81 11.03
N ARG A 61 -7.52 2.72 11.77
CA ARG A 61 -6.30 2.59 12.56
C ARG A 61 -5.04 2.68 11.71
N LEU A 62 -5.00 2.02 10.57
CA LEU A 62 -3.84 2.06 9.69
C LEU A 62 -3.55 3.49 9.21
N VAL A 63 -4.58 4.25 8.81
CA VAL A 63 -4.42 5.66 8.46
C VAL A 63 -3.91 6.47 9.66
N GLY A 64 -4.48 6.23 10.84
CA GLY A 64 -4.03 6.87 12.09
C GLY A 64 -2.57 6.59 12.40
N TYR A 65 -2.12 5.34 12.25
CA TYR A 65 -0.71 4.96 12.39
C TYR A 65 0.17 5.63 11.36
N LEU A 66 -0.24 5.73 10.09
CA LEU A 66 0.56 6.42 9.06
C LEU A 66 0.70 7.93 9.31
N ILE A 67 -0.24 8.53 10.06
CA ILE A 67 -0.15 9.93 10.50
C ILE A 67 0.74 10.06 11.74
N LEU A 68 0.58 9.18 12.74
CA LEU A 68 1.30 9.28 14.02
C LEU A 68 2.74 8.80 13.93
N GLU A 69 2.96 7.71 13.20
CA GLU A 69 4.22 6.98 13.06
C GLU A 69 4.58 6.87 11.57
N PRO A 70 4.82 8.00 10.88
CA PRO A 70 5.10 7.98 9.45
C PRO A 70 6.47 7.37 9.15
N LEU A 71 6.60 6.76 7.98
CA LEU A 71 7.90 6.27 7.48
C LEU A 71 8.90 7.41 7.25
N ASN A 72 8.40 8.58 6.88
CA ASN A 72 9.12 9.84 6.72
C ASN A 72 8.12 11.01 6.60
N ASP A 73 8.62 12.24 6.82
CA ASP A 73 7.79 13.46 6.81
C ASP A 73 7.07 13.69 5.47
N VAL A 74 7.70 13.32 4.36
CA VAL A 74 7.11 13.47 3.03
C VAL A 74 5.87 12.57 2.91
N ALA A 75 5.99 11.30 3.27
CA ALA A 75 4.87 10.36 3.30
C ALA A 75 3.77 10.82 4.25
N GLN A 76 4.12 11.33 5.44
CA GLN A 76 3.17 11.88 6.39
C GLN A 76 2.36 13.03 5.76
N SER A 77 3.04 13.95 5.07
CA SER A 77 2.40 15.10 4.43
C SER A 77 1.38 14.68 3.37
N TYR A 78 1.66 13.60 2.62
CA TYR A 78 0.72 13.06 1.64
C TYR A 78 -0.55 12.52 2.33
N VAL A 79 -0.40 11.71 3.38
CA VAL A 79 -1.57 11.16 4.11
C VAL A 79 -2.39 12.29 4.74
N LEU A 80 -1.70 13.26 5.37
CA LEU A 80 -2.37 14.43 5.96
C LEU A 80 -3.13 15.24 4.91
N ASN A 81 -2.53 15.48 3.74
CA ASN A 81 -3.17 16.25 2.67
C ASN A 81 -4.37 15.51 2.06
N GLU A 82 -4.31 14.19 1.92
CA GLU A 82 -5.45 13.38 1.46
C GLU A 82 -6.62 13.48 2.44
N VAL A 83 -6.39 13.27 3.74
CA VAL A 83 -7.46 13.37 4.75
C VAL A 83 -8.05 14.79 4.81
N LYS A 84 -7.21 15.83 4.72
CA LYS A 84 -7.68 17.22 4.64
C LYS A 84 -8.53 17.47 3.39
N SER A 85 -8.14 16.91 2.25
CA SER A 85 -8.88 17.04 0.99
C SER A 85 -10.25 16.36 1.10
N PHE A 86 -10.35 15.20 1.75
CA PHE A 86 -11.63 14.56 2.03
C PHE A 86 -12.51 15.43 2.93
N HIS A 87 -11.96 16.00 4.00
CA HIS A 87 -12.72 16.90 4.86
C HIS A 87 -13.22 18.13 4.07
N GLN A 88 -12.39 18.69 3.20
CA GLN A 88 -12.78 19.82 2.34
C GLN A 88 -13.91 19.44 1.36
N TRP A 89 -13.90 18.24 0.80
CA TRP A 89 -14.90 17.79 -0.18
C TRP A 89 -16.22 17.33 0.45
N TYR A 90 -16.17 16.59 1.56
CA TYR A 90 -17.36 16.02 2.19
C TYR A 90 -17.91 16.89 3.32
N GLY A 91 -17.16 17.90 3.77
CA GLY A 91 -17.55 18.81 4.83
C GLY A 91 -17.80 18.08 6.16
N THR A 92 -18.92 18.42 6.81
CA THR A 92 -19.37 17.81 8.07
C THR A 92 -20.25 16.58 7.88
N SER A 93 -20.34 16.03 6.67
CA SER A 93 -21.05 14.76 6.43
C SER A 93 -20.24 13.60 6.99
N GLU A 94 -20.43 13.34 8.28
CA GLU A 94 -19.67 12.35 9.07
C GLU A 94 -19.61 10.98 8.37
N GLY A 95 -20.73 10.51 7.82
CA GLY A 95 -20.79 9.23 7.12
C GLY A 95 -19.93 9.17 5.86
N ALA A 96 -19.87 10.26 5.08
CA ALA A 96 -19.11 10.30 3.83
C ALA A 96 -17.61 10.45 4.08
N LEU A 97 -17.23 11.31 5.04
CA LEU A 97 -15.83 11.46 5.46
C LEU A 97 -15.26 10.15 6.00
N ASN A 98 -16.02 9.47 6.87
CA ASN A 98 -15.60 8.18 7.42
C ASN A 98 -15.41 7.12 6.32
N ALA A 99 -16.32 7.06 5.36
CA ALA A 99 -16.20 6.15 4.22
C ALA A 99 -14.92 6.40 3.41
N ALA A 100 -14.60 7.67 3.12
CA ALA A 100 -13.37 8.04 2.41
C ALA A 100 -12.10 7.65 3.18
N ILE A 101 -12.10 7.81 4.51
CA ILE A 101 -11.00 7.36 5.37
C ILE A 101 -10.84 5.84 5.33
N TYR A 102 -11.94 5.07 5.34
CA TYR A 102 -11.87 3.61 5.21
C TYR A 102 -11.33 3.17 3.85
N GLU A 103 -11.75 3.83 2.77
CA GLU A 103 -11.25 3.56 1.42
C GLU A 103 -9.75 3.84 1.30
N LEU A 104 -9.27 4.95 1.89
CA LEU A 104 -7.83 5.25 1.95
C LEU A 104 -7.07 4.18 2.75
N GLY A 105 -7.59 3.78 3.91
CA GLY A 105 -6.99 2.69 4.69
C GLY A 105 -6.96 1.37 3.91
N LEU A 106 -8.02 1.04 3.17
CA LEU A 106 -8.10 -0.16 2.35
C LEU A 106 -7.10 -0.12 1.18
N PHE A 107 -6.89 1.05 0.59
CA PHE A 107 -5.85 1.27 -0.40
C PHE A 107 -4.46 0.92 0.18
N TYR A 108 -4.11 1.42 1.36
CA TYR A 108 -2.86 1.06 2.03
C TYR A 108 -2.80 -0.42 2.41
N VAL A 109 -3.90 -1.03 2.87
CA VAL A 109 -3.92 -2.47 3.13
C VAL A 109 -3.57 -3.26 1.87
N ASN A 110 -4.17 -2.92 0.73
CA ASN A 110 -3.99 -3.68 -0.52
C ASN A 110 -2.64 -3.44 -1.20
N HIS A 111 -2.14 -2.20 -1.18
CA HIS A 111 -0.94 -1.83 -1.94
C HIS A 111 0.32 -1.74 -1.10
N TYR A 112 0.18 -1.50 0.21
CA TYR A 112 1.31 -1.38 1.13
C TYR A 112 1.44 -2.61 2.02
N VAL A 113 0.40 -3.01 2.76
CA VAL A 113 0.51 -4.10 3.75
C VAL A 113 0.47 -5.49 3.12
N ARG A 114 -0.43 -5.72 2.16
CA ARG A 114 -0.69 -7.04 1.56
C ARG A 114 0.52 -7.65 0.86
N PRO A 115 1.37 -6.91 0.11
CA PRO A 115 2.59 -7.47 -0.44
C PRO A 115 3.46 -8.17 0.61
N PHE A 116 3.57 -7.60 1.82
CA PHE A 116 4.35 -8.20 2.91
C PHE A 116 3.65 -9.38 3.60
N LYS A 117 2.32 -9.44 3.57
CA LYS A 117 1.56 -10.59 4.11
C LYS A 117 1.67 -11.84 3.22
N LYS A 118 1.71 -11.67 1.90
CA LYS A 118 1.69 -12.80 0.93
C LYS A 118 2.93 -13.70 1.04
N TYR A 119 4.03 -13.21 1.59
CA TYR A 119 5.26 -14.00 1.78
C TYR A 119 5.30 -14.82 3.07
N ARG A 120 4.23 -14.83 3.88
CA ARG A 120 4.07 -15.81 4.97
C ARG A 120 3.41 -17.12 4.51
N GLY A 121 3.67 -17.54 3.27
CA GLY A 121 3.37 -18.92 2.88
C GLY A 121 4.26 -19.87 3.69
N CYS A 122 3.77 -21.09 3.96
CA CYS A 122 4.65 -22.19 4.36
C CYS A 122 5.89 -22.13 3.47
N THR A 123 7.08 -22.14 4.08
CA THR A 123 8.29 -22.57 3.38
C THR A 123 7.87 -23.77 2.53
N PRO A 124 8.01 -23.74 1.19
CA PRO A 124 7.52 -24.82 0.36
C PRO A 124 7.96 -26.12 1.01
N PRO A 125 7.05 -27.06 1.33
CA PRO A 125 7.45 -28.33 1.91
C PRO A 125 8.57 -28.87 1.02
N GLN A 126 9.70 -29.25 1.63
CA GLN A 126 10.85 -29.75 0.89
C GLN A 126 10.32 -30.79 -0.10
N SER A 127 10.36 -30.44 -1.39
CA SER A 127 9.78 -31.30 -2.42
C SER A 127 10.50 -32.64 -2.34
N GLY A 128 9.74 -33.71 -2.06
CA GLY A 128 10.24 -35.08 -2.18
C GLY A 128 10.90 -35.28 -3.54
N ARG A 129 11.98 -36.08 -3.56
CA ARG A 129 13.03 -36.13 -4.59
C ARG A 129 12.59 -36.49 -6.02
N ASP A 130 11.31 -36.71 -6.29
CA ASP A 130 10.92 -37.58 -7.41
C ASP A 130 9.98 -36.95 -8.46
N THR A 131 9.74 -35.63 -8.44
CA THR A 131 9.05 -34.96 -9.57
C THR A 131 10.07 -34.45 -10.59
N PRO A 132 10.02 -34.88 -11.87
CA PRO A 132 10.87 -34.33 -12.91
C PRO A 132 10.55 -32.85 -13.07
N ARG A 133 11.48 -31.97 -12.64
CA ARG A 133 11.39 -30.52 -12.84
C ARG A 133 11.47 -30.21 -14.33
N LEU A 134 10.33 -30.18 -15.01
CA LEU A 134 10.27 -29.75 -16.40
C LEU A 134 10.54 -28.23 -16.49
N SER A 135 11.76 -27.89 -16.95
CA SER A 135 12.17 -26.61 -17.53
C SER A 135 12.30 -25.37 -16.63
N PHE A 136 12.49 -25.53 -15.32
CA PHE A 136 13.00 -24.42 -14.50
C PHE A 136 14.45 -24.05 -14.90
N ASP A 137 15.18 -24.99 -15.51
CA ASP A 137 16.58 -24.83 -15.89
C ASP A 137 16.82 -23.72 -16.91
N LYS A 138 15.93 -23.53 -17.90
CA LYS A 138 16.12 -22.46 -18.91
C LYS A 138 16.02 -21.07 -18.29
N LYS A 139 15.02 -20.82 -17.45
CA LYS A 139 14.88 -19.54 -16.73
C LYS A 139 15.97 -19.36 -15.67
N GLN A 140 16.43 -20.45 -15.06
CA GLN A 140 17.53 -20.43 -14.11
C GLN A 140 18.90 -20.22 -14.80
N GLU A 141 19.09 -20.70 -16.02
CA GLU A 141 20.27 -20.40 -16.87
C GLU A 141 20.32 -18.92 -17.21
N TYR A 142 19.21 -18.34 -17.69
CA TYR A 142 19.13 -16.89 -17.91
C TYR A 142 19.39 -16.13 -16.60
N ALA A 143 18.76 -16.53 -15.48
CA ALA A 143 19.02 -15.88 -14.19
C ALA A 143 20.47 -16.02 -13.72
N LYS A 144 21.11 -17.18 -13.93
CA LYS A 144 22.54 -17.42 -13.61
C LYS A 144 23.47 -16.60 -14.50
N GLU A 145 23.09 -16.36 -15.75
CA GLU A 145 23.85 -15.50 -16.66
C GLU A 145 23.76 -14.02 -16.22
N PHE A 146 22.58 -13.57 -15.78
CA PHE A 146 22.38 -12.20 -15.28
C PHE A 146 22.88 -11.98 -13.83
N LEU A 147 23.05 -13.03 -13.02
CA LEU A 147 23.51 -12.93 -11.62
C LEU A 147 25.04 -12.81 -11.46
N LYS A 148 25.83 -12.85 -12.54
CA LYS A 148 27.29 -12.95 -12.41
C LYS A 148 28.01 -11.66 -12.00
N SER A 149 27.38 -10.50 -12.10
CA SER A 149 28.00 -9.25 -11.65
C SER A 149 27.03 -8.44 -10.80
N THR A 150 27.49 -8.02 -9.62
CA THR A 150 26.80 -7.01 -8.82
C THR A 150 26.66 -5.76 -9.68
N PRO A 151 25.45 -5.26 -9.94
CA PRO A 151 25.26 -4.07 -10.76
C PRO A 151 26.04 -2.91 -10.14
N THR A 152 26.89 -2.28 -10.95
CA THR A 152 27.76 -1.19 -10.51
C THR A 152 27.06 0.16 -10.61
N SER A 153 26.00 0.22 -11.43
CA SER A 153 25.18 1.41 -11.62
C SER A 153 23.70 1.18 -11.29
N LEU A 154 23.01 2.25 -10.93
CA LEU A 154 21.56 2.24 -10.71
C LEU A 154 20.79 1.79 -11.98
N ALA A 155 21.31 2.14 -13.16
CA ALA A 155 20.70 1.77 -14.44
C ALA A 155 20.79 0.25 -14.68
N GLU A 156 21.95 -0.35 -14.40
CA GLU A 156 22.14 -1.82 -14.44
C GLU A 156 21.22 -2.50 -13.42
N ALA A 157 21.19 -2.02 -12.18
CA ALA A 157 20.33 -2.57 -11.15
C ALA A 157 18.84 -2.54 -11.56
N LYS A 158 18.38 -1.43 -12.14
CA LYS A 158 17.03 -1.31 -12.67
C LYS A 158 16.77 -2.26 -13.83
N CYS A 159 17.70 -2.39 -14.77
CA CYS A 159 17.58 -3.30 -15.90
C CYS A 159 17.43 -4.76 -15.42
N THR A 160 18.31 -5.21 -14.53
CA THR A 160 18.27 -6.55 -13.94
C THR A 160 16.98 -6.79 -13.15
N ALA A 161 16.52 -5.80 -12.38
CA ALA A 161 15.25 -5.88 -11.66
C ALA A 161 14.05 -5.98 -12.61
N LEU A 162 14.03 -5.22 -13.71
CA LEU A 162 12.98 -5.30 -14.71
C LEU A 162 12.93 -6.67 -15.38
N ILE A 163 14.08 -7.23 -15.79
CA ILE A 163 14.13 -8.56 -16.38
C ILE A 163 13.60 -9.61 -15.40
N ARG A 164 14.02 -9.55 -14.13
CA ARG A 164 13.54 -10.44 -13.06
C ARG A 164 12.01 -10.41 -12.92
N ASP A 165 11.43 -9.23 -13.02
CA ASP A 165 10.00 -8.99 -12.78
C ASP A 165 9.16 -9.00 -14.08
N ASN A 166 9.71 -9.56 -15.18
CA ASN A 166 9.08 -9.59 -16.52
C ASN A 166 8.63 -8.20 -17.00
N HIS A 167 9.46 -7.19 -16.74
CA HIS A 167 9.26 -5.77 -17.02
C HIS A 167 7.97 -5.20 -16.41
N ARG A 168 7.45 -5.81 -15.34
CA ARG A 168 6.25 -5.34 -14.64
C ARG A 168 6.60 -4.77 -13.27
N CYS A 169 5.82 -3.78 -12.85
CA CYS A 169 5.81 -3.35 -11.47
C CYS A 169 5.23 -4.46 -10.59
N MET A 170 6.01 -4.96 -9.63
CA MET A 170 5.59 -6.00 -8.68
C MET A 170 4.36 -5.61 -7.84
N VAL A 171 4.09 -4.32 -7.67
CA VAL A 171 2.96 -3.82 -6.88
C VAL A 171 1.71 -3.62 -7.73
N SER A 172 1.83 -2.92 -8.86
CA SER A 172 0.66 -2.54 -9.68
C SER A 172 0.36 -3.52 -10.81
N GLY A 173 1.29 -4.42 -11.15
CA GLY A 173 1.20 -5.33 -12.29
C GLY A 173 1.36 -4.66 -13.66
N LYS A 174 1.45 -3.31 -13.71
CA LYS A 174 1.64 -2.55 -14.94
C LYS A 174 3.04 -2.73 -15.52
N TYR A 175 3.17 -2.68 -16.84
CA TYR A 175 4.46 -2.80 -17.53
C TYR A 175 5.27 -1.50 -17.42
N ASP A 176 6.59 -1.60 -17.50
CA ASP A 176 7.48 -0.45 -17.58
C ASP A 176 7.35 0.26 -18.94
N ILE A 177 7.09 1.57 -18.88
CA ILE A 177 6.79 2.38 -20.06
C ILE A 177 7.95 2.41 -21.08
N ASN A 178 9.19 2.42 -20.60
CA ASN A 178 10.35 2.43 -21.50
C ASN A 178 10.53 1.05 -22.11
N SER A 179 10.38 -0.01 -21.33
CA SER A 179 10.44 -1.39 -21.83
C SER A 179 9.40 -1.65 -22.92
N VAL A 180 8.14 -1.26 -22.69
CA VAL A 180 7.06 -1.38 -23.69
C VAL A 180 7.32 -0.54 -24.95
N ARG A 181 8.00 0.61 -24.81
CA ARG A 181 8.33 1.47 -25.95
C ARG A 181 9.38 0.84 -26.86
N PHE A 182 10.36 0.13 -26.31
CA PHE A 182 11.51 -0.39 -27.06
C PHE A 182 11.42 -1.88 -27.39
N ILE A 183 10.59 -2.65 -26.68
CA ILE A 183 10.45 -4.11 -26.87
C ILE A 183 9.04 -4.41 -27.38
N GLN A 184 8.93 -4.78 -28.66
CA GLN A 184 7.65 -4.94 -29.35
C GLN A 184 6.84 -6.12 -28.79
N GLU A 185 7.49 -7.18 -28.34
CA GLU A 185 6.85 -8.35 -27.73
C GLU A 185 6.14 -7.98 -26.43
N LEU A 186 6.78 -7.18 -25.57
CA LEU A 186 6.17 -6.70 -24.33
C LEU A 186 4.98 -5.79 -24.59
N LYS A 187 5.03 -4.99 -25.66
CA LYS A 187 3.89 -4.16 -26.07
C LYS A 187 2.68 -4.99 -26.46
N LEU A 188 2.90 -6.06 -27.23
CA LEU A 188 1.82 -6.98 -27.59
C LEU A 188 1.28 -7.74 -26.37
N GLU A 189 2.16 -8.19 -25.47
CA GLU A 189 1.78 -8.85 -24.22
C GLU A 189 0.93 -7.92 -23.32
N ALA A 190 1.35 -6.66 -23.16
CA ALA A 190 0.62 -5.67 -22.37
C ALA A 190 -0.79 -5.40 -22.94
N ILE A 191 -0.92 -5.29 -24.27
CA ILE A 191 -2.23 -5.13 -24.94
C ILE A 191 -3.09 -6.38 -24.74
N ALA A 192 -2.53 -7.57 -24.96
CA ALA A 192 -3.25 -8.84 -24.81
C ALA A 192 -3.74 -9.06 -23.37
N ALA A 193 -2.94 -8.67 -22.38
CA ALA A 193 -3.30 -8.74 -20.97
C ALA A 193 -4.22 -7.60 -20.50
N ASN A 194 -4.55 -6.64 -21.36
CA ASN A 194 -5.21 -5.37 -21.00
C ASN A 194 -4.53 -4.68 -19.79
N ALA A 195 -3.20 -4.78 -19.73
CA ALA A 195 -2.38 -4.22 -18.66
C ALA A 195 -1.78 -2.90 -19.12
N GLY A 196 -2.04 -1.82 -18.37
CA GLY A 196 -1.45 -0.51 -18.65
C GLY A 196 0.07 -0.49 -18.47
N ALA A 197 0.71 0.59 -18.91
CA ALA A 197 2.12 0.87 -18.67
C ALA A 197 2.30 2.05 -17.69
N CYS A 198 3.40 2.07 -16.93
CA CYS A 198 3.78 3.18 -16.07
C CYS A 198 5.30 3.31 -15.93
N CYS A 199 5.78 4.46 -15.42
CA CYS A 199 7.19 4.58 -15.04
C CYS A 199 7.46 3.69 -13.82
N THR A 200 8.33 2.69 -13.96
CA THR A 200 8.78 1.89 -12.81
C THR A 200 9.99 2.52 -12.13
N GLN A 201 10.15 2.24 -10.85
CA GLN A 201 11.36 2.56 -10.08
C GLN A 201 11.89 1.28 -9.43
N CYS A 202 13.21 1.14 -9.40
CA CYS A 202 13.86 0.04 -8.70
C CYS A 202 13.89 0.37 -7.21
N CYS A 203 13.27 -0.46 -6.37
CA CYS A 203 13.45 -0.38 -4.92
C CYS A 203 14.42 -1.48 -4.48
N HIS A 204 15.51 -1.06 -3.82
CA HIS A 204 16.39 -2.00 -3.14
C HIS A 204 15.74 -2.35 -1.80
N ILE A 205 15.34 -3.60 -1.64
CA ILE A 205 15.00 -4.14 -0.32
C ILE A 205 16.32 -4.59 0.28
N ILE A 206 16.94 -3.70 1.07
CA ILE A 206 18.11 -4.06 1.86
C ILE A 206 17.57 -4.79 3.09
N SER A 207 17.97 -6.05 3.27
CA SER A 207 17.65 -6.81 4.47
C SER A 207 18.20 -6.07 5.71
N ASP A 208 17.47 -6.07 6.82
CA ASP A 208 17.98 -5.45 8.07
C ASP A 208 19.33 -6.04 8.52
N SER A 209 19.60 -7.31 8.19
CA SER A 209 20.89 -7.94 8.43
C SER A 209 22.05 -7.31 7.67
N THR A 210 21.77 -6.63 6.55
CA THR A 210 22.74 -5.91 5.72
C THR A 210 22.91 -4.45 6.16
N ASN A 211 22.00 -3.94 6.99
CA ASN A 211 22.11 -2.66 7.69
C ASN A 211 22.78 -2.79 9.08
N MET A 212 23.26 -3.99 9.43
CA MET A 212 24.20 -4.14 10.54
C MET A 212 25.47 -3.41 10.14
N ASP A 213 25.74 -2.29 10.82
CA ASP A 213 26.92 -1.44 10.58
C ASP A 213 28.16 -2.33 10.41
N PRO A 214 28.91 -2.22 9.29
CA PRO A 214 30.20 -2.92 9.13
C PRO A 214 31.26 -2.37 10.09
N SER A 215 30.85 -1.48 11.00
CA SER A 215 31.76 -0.69 11.78
C SER A 215 31.00 0.01 12.93
N SER A 216 31.33 -0.12 14.22
CA SER A 216 32.64 -0.55 14.78
C SER A 216 33.85 0.03 14.00
N ALA A 217 33.54 1.08 13.24
CA ALA A 217 34.21 2.22 12.64
C ALA A 217 33.05 3.23 12.48
N LYS A 218 33.38 4.47 12.19
CA LYS A 218 32.52 5.60 12.54
C LYS A 218 32.04 6.34 11.30
N GLU A 219 30.85 6.90 11.47
CA GLU A 219 30.25 8.02 10.73
C GLU A 219 29.67 7.72 9.34
N ALA A 220 28.39 7.34 9.36
CA ALA A 220 27.24 8.10 8.84
C ALA A 220 26.33 7.21 7.98
N CYS A 221 25.24 6.69 8.57
CA CYS A 221 24.18 6.03 7.82
C CYS A 221 22.85 6.76 8.00
N GLN A 222 22.33 7.28 6.88
CA GLN A 222 21.05 7.97 6.79
C GLN A 222 19.88 6.98 6.70
N PHE A 223 18.76 7.43 7.25
CA PHE A 223 17.42 6.85 7.27
C PHE A 223 16.96 6.15 5.98
N TYR A 224 16.19 5.08 6.16
CA TYR A 224 15.42 4.40 5.13
C TYR A 224 14.61 5.39 4.27
N ARG A 225 15.05 5.60 3.02
CA ARG A 225 14.38 6.49 2.07
C ARG A 225 13.62 5.67 1.02
N PHE A 226 12.39 5.28 1.36
CA PHE A 226 11.44 4.77 0.36
C PHE A 226 10.87 5.93 -0.45
N HIS A 227 11.44 6.21 -1.63
CA HIS A 227 10.81 7.09 -2.62
C HIS A 227 9.77 6.32 -3.42
N PHE A 228 8.57 6.20 -2.89
CA PHE A 228 7.41 5.96 -3.73
C PHE A 228 6.93 7.30 -4.28
N VAL A 229 7.38 7.66 -5.49
CA VAL A 229 6.65 8.65 -6.29
C VAL A 229 5.45 7.92 -6.89
N VAL A 230 4.39 7.78 -6.10
CA VAL A 230 3.07 7.62 -6.70
C VAL A 230 2.80 8.97 -7.36
N LYS A 231 3.06 9.08 -8.67
CA LYS A 231 2.43 10.14 -9.44
C LYS A 231 0.93 9.86 -9.33
N SER A 232 0.30 10.49 -8.35
CA SER A 232 -1.11 10.80 -8.41
C SER A 232 -1.27 11.61 -9.70
N HIS A 233 -1.66 10.93 -10.78
CA HIS A 233 -2.60 11.59 -11.66
C HIS A 233 -3.72 12.09 -10.74
N PRO A 234 -4.24 13.32 -10.95
CA PRO A 234 -5.50 13.66 -10.32
C PRO A 234 -6.47 12.57 -10.77
N LEU A 235 -6.73 11.60 -9.89
CA LEU A 235 -7.96 10.87 -9.90
C LEU A 235 -8.97 11.96 -9.59
N VAL A 236 -9.38 12.65 -10.65
CA VAL A 236 -10.68 13.26 -10.71
C VAL A 236 -11.61 12.06 -10.50
N ILE A 237 -11.93 11.77 -9.23
CA ILE A 237 -13.09 10.98 -8.86
C ILE A 237 -14.28 11.90 -9.18
N SER A 238 -14.47 12.16 -10.48
CA SER A 238 -15.68 12.78 -11.01
C SER A 238 -16.70 11.67 -11.07
N ALA A 239 -17.78 11.89 -10.33
CA ALA A 239 -18.99 11.09 -10.27
C ALA A 239 -18.89 9.79 -9.44
N PRO A 240 -19.96 9.48 -8.67
CA PRO A 240 -19.93 8.44 -7.66
C PRO A 240 -19.77 7.07 -8.31
N LEU A 241 -19.10 6.17 -7.58
CA LEU A 241 -19.03 4.72 -7.78
C LEU A 241 -20.43 4.07 -7.64
N ARG A 242 -21.42 4.55 -8.41
CA ARG A 242 -22.82 4.13 -8.41
C ARG A 242 -23.10 2.92 -9.31
N LEU A 243 -22.09 2.31 -9.92
CA LEU A 243 -22.29 1.31 -10.97
C LEU A 243 -21.54 -0.02 -10.82
N LEU A 244 -20.91 -0.32 -9.68
CA LEU A 244 -20.18 -1.59 -9.51
C LEU A 244 -20.78 -2.60 -8.52
N PHE A 245 -21.83 -2.24 -7.78
CA PHE A 245 -22.59 -3.22 -6.98
C PHE A 245 -24.08 -3.00 -7.19
N GLY A 246 -24.68 -3.83 -8.04
CA GLY A 246 -26.10 -3.82 -8.38
C GLY A 246 -27.00 -4.19 -7.20
N LEU A 247 -27.14 -3.27 -6.24
CA LEU A 247 -28.14 -3.33 -5.18
C LEU A 247 -29.00 -2.08 -5.28
N SER A 248 -30.15 -2.24 -5.95
CA SER A 248 -31.25 -1.28 -5.94
C SER A 248 -31.83 -1.17 -4.54
N TRP A 249 -31.88 0.03 -3.98
CA TRP A 249 -32.68 0.33 -2.78
C TRP A 249 -33.88 1.21 -3.19
N PRO A 250 -35.08 0.98 -2.60
CA PRO A 250 -36.28 1.70 -2.99
C PRO A 250 -36.21 3.16 -2.55
N THR A 251 -36.49 4.05 -3.50
CA THR A 251 -36.62 5.49 -3.30
C THR A 251 -37.76 5.78 -2.32
N LEU A 252 -37.43 6.31 -1.14
CA LEU A 252 -38.46 6.89 -0.27
C LEU A 252 -39.04 8.13 -0.96
N ALA A 253 -40.32 8.08 -1.26
CA ALA A 253 -41.09 9.21 -1.78
C ALA A 253 -41.10 10.36 -0.76
N ARG A 254 -40.84 11.59 -1.25
CA ARG A 254 -41.13 12.82 -0.50
C ARG A 254 -42.66 13.00 -0.41
N PRO A 255 -43.21 13.41 0.74
CA PRO A 255 -44.60 13.84 0.80
C PRO A 255 -44.76 15.16 0.04
N ALA A 256 -45.82 15.23 -0.76
CA ALA A 256 -46.24 16.45 -1.44
C ALA A 256 -46.83 17.42 -0.41
N SER A 257 -46.40 18.68 -0.49
CA SER A 257 -47.09 19.85 0.06
C SER A 257 -48.27 20.25 -0.82
#